data_AF-A0A369Q4C4-F1
#
_entry.id   AF-A0A369Q4C4-F1
#
_cell.length_a   1.000
_cell.length_b   1.000
_cell.length_c   1.000
_cell.angle_alpha   90.00
_cell.angle_beta   90.00
_cell.angle_gamma   90.00
#
_symmetry.space_group_name_H-M   'P 1'
#
loop_
_entity.id
_entity.type
_entity.pdbx_description
1 polymer ?
#
loop_
_entity_poly.entity_id
_entity_poly.type
_entity_poly.pdbx_seq_one_letter_code
_entity_poly.pdbx_strand_id
1 'polypeptide(L)'
;MNREELLKLAERCEAAEGPDENLNKGIAVATGQYRADRYRPGMFFKSDNDVCSVYGVPYYTDSLDAAMTLVQEGLRVWHYTHDDGRSTVWVRHRAADNPDWNDWGKLFATPALALCAAALRAQAGDPSDGR
;
A
#
# COMPACT_ATOMS: atom_id res chain seq x y z
N MET A 1 -12.17 4.25 7.36
CA MET A 1 -10.81 4.65 6.92
C MET A 1 -10.79 6.15 6.77
N ASN A 2 -9.80 6.84 7.35
CA ASN A 2 -9.61 8.28 7.13
C ASN A 2 -8.79 8.47 5.84
N ARG A 3 -9.35 9.16 4.86
CA ARG A 3 -8.70 9.46 3.57
C ARG A 3 -7.31 10.08 3.76
N GLU A 4 -7.17 11.02 4.69
CA GLU A 4 -5.91 11.72 4.91
C GLU A 4 -4.80 10.81 5.45
N GLU A 5 -5.16 9.80 6.26
CA GLU A 5 -4.19 8.84 6.80
C GLU A 5 -3.63 7.93 5.70
N LEU A 6 -4.49 7.48 4.79
CA LEU A 6 -4.09 6.67 3.63
C LEU A 6 -3.14 7.45 2.71
N LEU A 7 -3.43 8.73 2.44
CA LEU A 7 -2.57 9.58 1.61
C LEU A 7 -1.22 9.86 2.26
N LYS A 8 -1.19 10.17 3.57
CA LYS A 8 0.07 10.34 4.32
C LYS A 8 0.93 9.07 4.30
N LEU A 9 0.31 7.89 4.42
CA LEU A 9 1.04 6.62 4.31
C LEU A 9 1.58 6.39 2.90
N ALA A 10 0.80 6.73 1.87
CA ALA A 10 1.27 6.64 0.48
C ALA A 10 2.48 7.56 0.23
N GLU A 11 2.45 8.81 0.69
CA GLU A 11 3.58 9.75 0.61
C GLU A 11 4.83 9.21 1.32
N ARG A 12 4.65 8.56 2.47
CA ARG A 12 5.77 7.91 3.17
C ARG A 12 6.32 6.70 2.40
N CYS A 13 5.47 5.93 1.71
CA CYS A 13 5.93 4.84 0.82
C CYS A 13 6.76 5.39 -0.35
N GLU A 14 6.37 6.55 -0.90
CA GLU A 14 7.09 7.23 -1.98
C GLU A 14 8.46 7.76 -1.54
N ALA A 15 8.57 8.21 -0.29
CA ALA A 15 9.83 8.71 0.28
C ALA A 15 10.74 7.61 0.83
N ALA A 16 10.26 6.37 0.92
CA ALA A 16 11.04 5.27 1.49
C ALA A 16 12.08 4.74 0.49
N GLU A 17 13.30 4.56 0.98
CA GLU A 17 14.42 4.02 0.18
C GLU A 17 14.52 2.48 0.25
N GLY A 18 13.65 1.84 1.04
CA GLY A 18 13.63 0.39 1.23
C GLY A 18 12.55 -0.07 2.21
N PRO A 19 12.59 -1.34 2.62
CA PRO A 19 11.65 -1.91 3.59
C PRO A 19 11.59 -1.13 4.91
N ASP A 20 10.38 -0.85 5.39
CA ASP A 20 10.14 -0.13 6.65
C ASP A 20 9.05 -0.82 7.48
N GLU A 21 9.47 -1.34 8.64
CA GLU A 21 8.58 -2.03 9.59
C GLU A 21 7.52 -1.10 10.20
N ASN A 22 7.86 0.16 10.47
CA ASN A 22 6.89 1.13 10.99
C ASN A 22 5.87 1.50 9.93
N LEU A 23 6.28 1.52 8.66
CA LEU A 23 5.37 1.69 7.53
C LEU A 23 4.41 0.49 7.43
N ASN A 24 4.94 -0.73 7.52
CA ASN A 24 4.13 -1.96 7.51
C ASN A 24 3.05 -1.95 8.60
N LYS A 25 3.43 -1.55 9.83
CA LYS A 25 2.49 -1.41 10.96
C LYS A 25 1.41 -0.36 10.69
N GLY A 26 1.81 0.80 10.16
CA GLY A 26 0.89 1.86 9.79
C GLY A 26 -0.14 1.41 8.75
N ILE A 27 0.31 0.72 7.70
CA ILE A 27 -0.53 0.15 6.65
C ILE A 27 -1.50 -0.90 7.21
N ALA A 28 -1.00 -1.82 8.04
CA ALA A 28 -1.80 -2.88 8.67
C ALA A 28 -2.99 -2.30 9.46
N VAL A 29 -2.75 -1.23 10.21
CA VAL A 29 -3.78 -0.55 11.01
C VAL A 29 -4.71 0.28 10.12
N ALA A 30 -4.16 1.05 9.19
CA ALA A 30 -4.94 1.94 8.33
C ALA A 30 -5.93 1.20 7.43
N THR A 31 -5.55 0.01 6.93
CA THR A 31 -6.40 -0.85 6.09
C THR A 31 -7.50 -1.56 6.89
N GLY A 32 -7.46 -1.49 8.22
CA GLY A 32 -8.42 -2.13 9.11
C GLY A 32 -8.26 -3.65 9.23
N GLN A 33 -7.30 -4.25 8.53
CA GLN A 33 -6.98 -5.68 8.61
C GLN A 33 -6.39 -6.06 9.98
N TYR A 34 -5.75 -5.09 10.64
CA TYR A 34 -5.15 -5.29 11.97
C TYR A 34 -5.53 -4.16 12.93
N ARG A 35 -5.54 -4.49 14.22
CA ARG A 35 -5.68 -3.54 15.33
C ARG A 35 -4.47 -3.63 16.23
N ALA A 36 -3.92 -2.48 16.62
CA ALA A 36 -2.86 -2.42 17.61
C ALA A 36 -3.42 -2.70 19.01
N ASP A 37 -2.70 -3.50 19.80
CA ASP A 37 -3.00 -3.71 21.21
C ASP A 37 -2.76 -2.41 22.00
N ARG A 38 -3.75 -1.99 22.79
CA ARG A 38 -3.69 -0.74 23.57
C ARG A 38 -2.81 -0.88 24.83
N TYR A 39 -2.60 -2.10 25.31
CA TYR A 39 -1.89 -2.44 26.54
C TYR A 39 -0.52 -3.07 26.29
N ARG A 40 -0.26 -3.62 25.09
CA ARG A 40 1.01 -4.25 24.70
C ARG A 40 1.56 -3.63 23.40
N PRO A 41 2.39 -2.59 23.51
CA PRO A 41 3.01 -1.96 22.34
C PRO A 41 3.73 -2.98 21.46
N GLY A 42 3.44 -2.97 20.15
CA GLY A 42 4.03 -3.89 19.18
C GLY A 42 3.22 -5.17 18.92
N MET A 43 2.13 -5.40 19.66
CA MET A 43 1.22 -6.52 19.40
C MET A 43 0.08 -6.09 18.48
N PHE A 44 -0.22 -6.90 17.46
CA PHE A 44 -1.28 -6.65 16.49
C PHE A 44 -2.22 -7.85 16.42
N PHE A 45 -3.50 -7.57 16.26
CA PHE A 45 -4.56 -8.57 16.11
C PHE A 45 -5.20 -8.44 14.75
N LYS A 46 -5.38 -9.57 14.06
CA LYS A 46 -6.17 -9.60 12.83
C LYS A 46 -7.64 -9.31 13.15
N SER A 47 -8.27 -8.42 12.40
CA SER A 47 -9.63 -7.92 12.66
C SER A 47 -10.71 -9.00 12.67
N ASP A 48 -10.49 -10.10 11.93
CA ASP A 48 -11.55 -11.04 11.58
C ASP A 48 -11.69 -12.22 12.56
N ASN A 49 -10.73 -12.37 13.48
CA ASN A 49 -10.76 -13.44 14.48
C ASN A 49 -10.71 -12.84 15.88
N ASP A 50 -11.76 -13.09 16.66
CA ASP A 50 -11.84 -12.84 18.13
C ASP A 50 -10.81 -13.68 18.93
N VAL A 51 -10.00 -14.48 18.22
CA VAL A 51 -8.91 -15.28 18.77
C VAL A 51 -7.62 -14.48 18.65
N CYS A 52 -7.12 -14.04 19.81
CA CYS A 52 -5.83 -13.36 20.02
C CYS A 52 -4.68 -14.10 19.34
N SER A 53 -4.44 -13.79 18.08
CA SER A 53 -3.28 -14.30 17.36
C SER A 53 -2.25 -13.18 17.27
N VAL A 54 -1.18 -13.34 18.04
CA VAL A 54 -0.02 -12.45 18.05
C VAL A 54 0.74 -12.69 16.76
N TYR A 55 0.37 -12.00 15.69
CA TYR A 55 1.10 -12.02 14.44
C TYR A 55 1.97 -10.78 14.33
N GLY A 56 3.19 -10.96 13.82
CA GLY A 56 3.89 -9.85 13.19
C GLY A 56 3.04 -9.33 12.03
N VAL A 57 2.98 -8.01 11.84
CA VAL A 57 2.29 -7.44 10.69
C VAL A 57 2.94 -7.94 9.39
N PRO A 58 2.18 -8.13 8.30
CA PRO A 58 2.75 -8.49 7.02
C PRO A 58 3.82 -7.49 6.58
N TYR A 59 4.87 -7.99 5.91
CA TYR A 59 5.96 -7.17 5.38
C TYR A 59 5.55 -6.47 4.08
N TYR A 60 4.55 -5.58 4.13
CA TYR A 60 3.99 -4.91 2.94
C TYR A 60 5.04 -4.21 2.07
N THR A 61 6.03 -3.57 2.68
CA THR A 61 7.08 -2.81 1.96
C THR A 61 8.22 -3.67 1.41
N ASP A 62 8.29 -4.94 1.79
CA ASP A 62 9.37 -5.87 1.41
C ASP A 62 8.87 -7.02 0.53
N SER A 63 7.65 -7.50 0.81
CA SER A 63 7.03 -8.64 0.13
C SER A 63 5.95 -8.17 -0.84
N LEU A 64 6.14 -8.49 -2.11
CA LEU A 64 5.15 -8.22 -3.15
C LEU A 64 3.83 -8.94 -2.88
N ASP A 65 3.89 -10.20 -2.41
CA ASP A 65 2.69 -10.97 -2.08
C ASP A 65 1.90 -10.33 -0.93
N ALA A 66 2.59 -9.79 0.08
CA ALA A 66 1.94 -9.05 1.15
C ALA A 66 1.31 -7.75 0.62
N ALA A 67 2.03 -6.98 -0.21
CA ALA A 67 1.52 -5.77 -0.85
C ALA A 67 0.29 -6.05 -1.73
N MET A 68 0.25 -7.19 -2.43
CA MET A 68 -0.90 -7.59 -3.25
C MET A 68 -2.19 -7.78 -2.46
N THR A 69 -2.12 -8.06 -1.16
CA THR A 69 -3.31 -8.14 -0.30
C THR A 69 -3.99 -6.78 -0.06
N LEU A 70 -3.32 -5.67 -0.39
CA LEU A 70 -3.87 -4.32 -0.34
C LEU A 70 -4.72 -3.99 -1.57
N VAL A 71 -4.54 -4.76 -2.65
CA VAL A 71 -5.26 -4.56 -3.90
C VAL A 71 -6.64 -5.21 -3.77
N GLN A 72 -7.66 -4.38 -3.64
CA GLN A 72 -9.04 -4.83 -3.57
C GLN A 72 -9.51 -5.43 -4.91
N GLU A 73 -10.50 -6.32 -4.85
CA GLU A 73 -11.14 -6.87 -6.05
C GLU A 73 -11.68 -5.76 -6.96
N GLY A 74 -11.53 -5.93 -8.26
CA GLY A 74 -11.95 -4.95 -9.26
C GLY A 74 -10.95 -3.83 -9.53
N LEU A 75 -9.82 -3.81 -8.82
CA LEU A 75 -8.64 -3.01 -9.17
C LEU A 75 -7.75 -3.79 -10.14
N ARG A 76 -7.12 -3.07 -11.08
CA ARG A 76 -6.05 -3.58 -11.94
C ARG A 76 -4.74 -2.99 -11.48
N VAL A 77 -3.69 -3.81 -11.55
CA VAL A 77 -2.32 -3.44 -11.25
C VAL A 77 -1.53 -3.43 -12.55
N TRP A 78 -0.83 -2.34 -12.82
CA TRP A 78 0.19 -2.26 -13.86
C TRP A 78 1.53 -2.04 -13.18
N HIS A 79 2.52 -2.81 -13.58
CA HIS A 79 3.87 -2.74 -13.04
C HIS A 79 4.85 -2.56 -14.19
N TYR A 80 5.75 -1.61 -14.03
CA TYR A 80 6.86 -1.37 -14.94
C TYR A 80 8.16 -1.31 -14.15
N THR A 81 9.15 -2.09 -14.58
CA THR A 81 10.50 -2.07 -14.04
C THR A 81 11.38 -1.29 -15.00
N HIS A 82 12.13 -0.33 -14.48
CA HIS A 82 13.04 0.51 -15.25
C HIS A 82 14.43 -0.13 -15.34
N ASP A 83 15.21 0.28 -16.33
CA ASP A 83 16.57 -0.24 -16.58
C ASP A 83 17.54 0.01 -15.41
N ASP A 84 17.23 0.97 -14.53
CA ASP A 84 18.01 1.30 -13.34
C ASP A 84 17.61 0.50 -12.08
N GLY A 85 16.72 -0.49 -12.23
CA GLY A 85 16.25 -1.35 -11.15
C GLY A 85 15.12 -0.75 -10.29
N ARG A 86 14.70 0.50 -10.55
CA ARG A 86 13.53 1.09 -9.88
C ARG A 86 12.23 0.59 -10.50
N SER A 87 11.15 0.73 -9.75
CA SER A 87 9.83 0.24 -10.16
C SER A 87 8.78 1.34 -10.08
N THR A 88 7.85 1.32 -11.03
CA THR A 88 6.63 2.14 -11.01
C THR A 88 5.43 1.20 -11.05
N VAL A 89 4.44 1.46 -10.19
CA VAL A 89 3.21 0.68 -10.13
C VAL A 89 2.01 1.61 -10.12
N TRP A 90 0.99 1.25 -10.89
CA TRP A 90 -0.30 1.91 -10.90
C TRP A 90 -1.39 0.95 -10.48
N VAL A 91 -2.34 1.41 -9.66
CA VAL A 91 -3.51 0.65 -9.22
C VAL A 91 -4.76 1.49 -9.51
N ARG A 92 -5.67 0.99 -10.33
CA ARG A 92 -6.92 1.70 -10.69
C ARG A 92 -8.11 0.77 -10.82
N HIS A 93 -9.33 1.31 -10.66
CA HIS A 93 -10.55 0.58 -10.98
C HIS A 93 -10.64 0.25 -12.47
N ARG A 94 -11.09 -0.97 -12.77
CA ARG A 94 -11.25 -1.48 -14.14
C ARG A 94 -12.13 -0.61 -15.05
N ALA A 95 -13.04 0.21 -14.50
CA ALA A 95 -13.96 1.05 -15.26
C ALA A 95 -13.39 2.43 -15.64
N ALA A 96 -12.19 2.78 -15.19
CA ALA A 96 -11.52 4.03 -15.55
C ALA A 96 -10.76 3.84 -16.87
N ASP A 97 -11.47 3.89 -17.99
CA ASP A 97 -10.95 3.58 -19.34
C ASP A 97 -10.11 4.71 -19.99
N ASN A 98 -9.62 5.70 -19.23
CA ASN A 98 -8.75 6.74 -19.79
C ASN A 98 -7.37 6.70 -19.14
N PRO A 99 -6.38 6.06 -19.80
CA PRO A 99 -5.02 6.10 -19.33
C PRO A 99 -4.34 7.30 -19.98
N ASP A 100 -4.37 8.46 -19.33
CA ASP A 100 -3.33 9.45 -19.57
C ASP A 100 -2.03 8.89 -19.00
N TRP A 101 -1.34 8.06 -19.78
CA TRP A 101 -0.05 7.43 -19.48
C TRP A 101 1.11 8.45 -19.37
N ASN A 102 0.81 9.74 -19.49
CA ASN A 102 1.81 10.80 -19.56
C ASN A 102 2.27 11.31 -18.20
N ASP A 103 1.62 10.91 -17.11
CA ASP A 103 2.19 11.11 -15.78
C ASP A 103 3.12 9.95 -15.49
N TRP A 104 4.41 10.22 -15.64
CA TRP A 104 5.49 9.29 -15.30
C TRP A 104 5.36 9.00 -13.81
N GLY A 105 4.68 7.90 -13.48
CA GLY A 105 4.44 7.51 -12.09
C GLY A 105 5.74 7.52 -11.30
N LYS A 106 5.67 7.96 -10.03
CA LYS A 106 6.84 8.10 -9.16
C LYS A 106 7.70 6.84 -9.18
N LEU A 107 9.02 7.04 -9.19
CA LEU A 107 10.00 5.95 -9.12
C LEU A 107 10.18 5.53 -7.67
N PHE A 108 10.00 4.25 -7.40
CA PHE A 108 10.17 3.68 -6.06
C PHE A 108 11.40 2.78 -6.00
N ALA A 109 11.96 2.69 -4.80
CA ALA A 109 13.11 1.82 -4.53
C ALA A 109 12.78 0.33 -4.68
N THR A 110 11.53 -0.08 -4.42
CA THR A 110 11.10 -1.47 -4.58
C THR A 110 9.69 -1.56 -5.21
N PRO A 111 9.37 -2.65 -5.92
CA PRO A 111 8.02 -2.86 -6.46
C PRO A 111 6.96 -3.00 -5.37
N ALA A 112 7.33 -3.51 -4.19
CA ALA A 112 6.43 -3.61 -3.04
C ALA A 112 6.04 -2.23 -2.49
N LEU A 113 6.99 -1.29 -2.40
CA LEU A 113 6.71 0.11 -2.03
C LEU A 113 5.82 0.82 -3.05
N ALA A 114 6.12 0.65 -4.34
CA ALA A 114 5.31 1.20 -5.43
C ALA A 114 3.86 0.71 -5.34
N LEU A 115 3.67 -0.60 -5.14
CA LEU A 115 2.35 -1.19 -5.02
C LEU A 115 1.61 -0.72 -3.77
N CYS A 116 2.29 -0.60 -2.63
CA CYS A 116 1.69 -0.05 -1.41
C CYS A 116 1.18 1.38 -1.62
N ALA A 117 2.00 2.27 -2.18
CA ALA A 117 1.61 3.66 -2.43
C ALA A 117 0.39 3.74 -3.35
N ALA A 118 0.43 3.01 -4.46
CA ALA A 118 -0.65 3.00 -5.44
C ALA A 118 -1.95 2.41 -4.86
N ALA A 119 -1.88 1.30 -4.12
CA ALA A 119 -3.05 0.70 -3.48
C ALA A 119 -3.67 1.61 -2.42
N LEU A 120 -2.85 2.27 -1.59
CA LEU A 120 -3.32 3.21 -0.57
C LEU A 120 -4.01 4.44 -1.19
N ARG A 121 -3.47 5.00 -2.27
CA ARG A 121 -4.10 6.11 -3.02
C ARG A 121 -5.43 5.69 -3.63
N ALA A 122 -5.47 4.52 -4.28
CA ALA A 122 -6.70 3.97 -4.83
C ALA A 122 -7.78 3.79 -3.75
N GLN A 123 -7.43 3.26 -2.57
CA GLN A 123 -8.34 3.12 -1.43
C GLN A 123 -8.80 4.47 -0.85
N ALA A 124 -7.96 5.50 -0.91
CA ALA A 124 -8.31 6.86 -0.50
C ALA A 124 -9.33 7.54 -1.43
N GLY A 125 -9.70 6.89 -2.55
CA GLY A 125 -10.49 7.51 -3.61
C GLY A 125 -9.74 8.67 -4.27
N ASP A 126 -8.42 8.65 -4.19
CA ASP A 126 -7.54 9.55 -4.91
C ASP A 126 -7.10 8.84 -6.18
N PRO A 127 -7.76 9.09 -7.33
CA PRO A 127 -7.16 8.74 -8.60
C PRO A 127 -5.96 9.65 -8.76
N SER A 128 -4.78 9.22 -8.27
CA SER A 128 -3.55 9.83 -8.74
C SER A 128 -3.54 9.69 -10.27
N ASP A 129 -3.64 10.86 -10.91
CA ASP A 129 -3.68 11.20 -12.33
C ASP A 129 -5.01 11.14 -13.09
N GLY A 130 -5.56 12.33 -13.31
CA GLY A 130 -6.66 12.60 -14.24
C GLY A 130 -7.14 14.04 -14.15
N ARG A 131 -6.25 15.01 -14.37
CA ARG A 131 -6.60 16.38 -14.76
C ARG A 131 -5.73 16.82 -15.92
#